data_AF-A0A1B6HJ51-F1
#
_entry.id   AF-A0A1B6HJ51-F1
#
_cell.length_a   1.000
_cell.length_b   1.000
_cell.length_c   1.000
_cell.angle_alpha   90.00
_cell.angle_beta   90.00
_cell.angle_gamma   90.00
#
_symmetry.space_group_name_H-M   'P 1'
#
loop_
_entity.id
_entity.type
_entity.pdbx_description
1 polymer ?
#
loop_
_entity_poly.entity_id
_entity_poly.type
_entity_poly.pdbx_seq_one_letter_code
_entity_poly.pdbx_strand_id
1 'polypeptide(L)'
;MGRKKKKQSKPWCWYCNREFEDEKILIQHQKAKHFKCHICHKKLYTGPGLSIHCMQVHKEAIDKVPNSLSSRSNIEIEIYGMEGIPPEDLKEHERHKQGKQGRAASPDSGDEDPPA
;
A
#
# COMPACT_ATOMS: atom_id res chain seq x y z
N MET A 1 -31.18 -7.76 15.21
CA MET A 1 -29.76 -8.13 15.05
C MET A 1 -29.11 -7.22 14.01
N GLY A 2 -28.42 -6.16 14.44
CA GLY A 2 -27.77 -5.21 13.53
C GLY A 2 -26.54 -5.82 12.87
N ARG A 3 -26.62 -6.07 11.56
CA ARG A 3 -25.51 -6.59 10.75
C ARG A 3 -24.40 -5.54 10.75
N LYS A 4 -23.37 -5.74 11.58
CA LYS A 4 -22.16 -4.91 11.63
C LYS A 4 -21.59 -4.82 10.20
N LYS A 5 -21.80 -3.69 9.53
CA LYS A 5 -21.28 -3.43 8.19
C LYS A 5 -19.77 -3.48 8.30
N LYS A 6 -19.13 -4.52 7.73
CA LYS A 6 -17.66 -4.59 7.62
C LYS A 6 -17.22 -3.26 7.01
N LYS A 7 -16.46 -2.48 7.77
CA LYS A 7 -15.85 -1.23 7.30
C LYS A 7 -15.01 -1.65 6.09
N GLN A 8 -15.41 -1.26 4.88
CA GLN A 8 -14.59 -1.51 3.68
C GLN A 8 -13.21 -0.95 3.99
N SER A 9 -12.20 -1.82 3.99
CA SER A 9 -10.82 -1.40 4.21
C SER A 9 -10.46 -0.44 3.08
N LYS A 10 -9.99 0.75 3.45
CA LYS A 10 -9.48 1.70 2.47
C LYS A 10 -8.34 1.04 1.69
N PRO A 11 -8.34 1.13 0.35
CA PRO A 11 -7.27 0.56 -0.46
C PRO A 11 -5.93 1.20 -0.11
N TRP A 12 -4.86 0.41 -0.19
CA TRP A 12 -3.53 0.86 0.19
C TRP A 12 -2.46 0.32 -0.76
N CYS A 13 -1.34 1.02 -0.86
CA CYS A 13 -0.25 0.64 -1.73
C CYS A 13 0.74 -0.26 -1.02
N TRP A 14 0.85 -1.51 -1.48
CA TRP A 14 1.79 -2.50 -0.96
C TRP A 14 3.24 -1.99 -0.86
N TYR A 15 3.71 -1.32 -1.92
CA TYR A 15 5.07 -0.83 -2.05
C TYR A 15 5.44 0.29 -1.07
N CYS A 16 4.51 1.18 -0.69
CA CYS A 16 4.83 2.38 0.10
C CYS A 16 3.93 2.61 1.32
N ASN A 17 3.03 1.68 1.63
CA ASN A 17 2.07 1.74 2.75
C ASN A 17 1.13 2.96 2.77
N ARG A 18 0.98 3.69 1.66
CA ARG A 18 0.03 4.81 1.57
C ARG A 18 -1.40 4.30 1.41
N GLU A 19 -2.34 4.90 2.12
CA GLU A 19 -3.78 4.65 1.99
C GLU A 19 -4.40 5.60 0.95
N PHE A 20 -5.43 5.11 0.27
CA PHE A 20 -6.18 5.80 -0.76
C PHE A 20 -7.68 5.66 -0.51
N GLU A 21 -8.46 6.57 -1.09
CA GLU A 21 -9.92 6.52 -0.99
C GLU A 21 -10.52 5.48 -1.93
N ASP A 22 -9.97 5.39 -3.14
CA ASP A 22 -10.43 4.51 -4.20
C ASP A 22 -9.28 3.68 -4.81
N GLU A 23 -9.64 2.48 -5.27
CA GLU A 23 -8.72 1.60 -5.96
C GLU A 23 -8.17 2.22 -7.26
N LYS A 24 -8.98 3.02 -7.96
CA LYS A 24 -8.54 3.77 -9.15
C LYS A 24 -7.40 4.74 -8.84
N ILE A 25 -7.48 5.45 -7.71
CA ILE A 25 -6.45 6.39 -7.28
C ILE A 25 -5.19 5.62 -6.86
N LEU A 26 -5.35 4.50 -6.16
CA LEU A 26 -4.25 3.59 -5.83
C LEU A 26 -3.52 3.10 -7.09
N ILE A 27 -4.25 2.61 -8.09
CA ILE A 27 -3.66 2.15 -9.37
C ILE A 27 -2.92 3.30 -10.05
N GLN A 28 -3.52 4.49 -10.12
CA GLN A 28 -2.84 5.66 -10.69
C GLN A 28 -1.55 6.01 -9.93
N HIS A 29 -1.56 5.92 -8.60
CA HIS A 29 -0.38 6.09 -7.77
C HIS A 29 0.71 5.06 -8.10
N GLN A 30 0.36 3.77 -8.16
CA GLN A 30 1.29 2.69 -8.50
C GLN A 30 1.98 2.96 -9.85
N LYS A 31 1.20 3.29 -10.88
CA LYS A 31 1.70 3.63 -12.22
C LYS A 31 2.65 4.84 -12.21
N ALA A 32 2.35 5.86 -11.42
CA ALA A 32 3.10 7.12 -11.44
C ALA A 32 4.36 7.09 -10.56
N LYS A 33 4.37 6.30 -9.48
CA LYS A 33 5.46 6.27 -8.49
C LYS A 33 6.35 5.02 -8.57
N HIS A 34 5.75 3.86 -8.82
CA HIS A 34 6.43 2.56 -8.73
C HIS A 34 6.71 1.98 -10.10
N PHE A 35 5.75 2.10 -11.03
CA PHE A 35 5.84 1.52 -12.37
C PHE A 35 6.15 2.56 -13.45
N LYS A 36 6.93 3.58 -13.11
CA LYS A 36 7.41 4.60 -14.04
C LYS A 36 8.84 4.28 -14.45
N CYS A 37 9.07 4.05 -15.74
CA CYS A 37 10.43 3.92 -16.27
C CYS A 37 11.23 5.20 -15.97
N HIS A 38 12.44 5.06 -15.43
CA HIS A 38 13.30 6.20 -15.11
C HIS A 38 13.99 6.80 -16.35
N ILE A 39 13.92 6.11 -17.50
CA ILE A 39 14.61 6.50 -18.73
C ILE A 39 13.65 7.25 -19.66
N CYS A 40 12.56 6.59 -20.08
CA CYS A 40 11.60 7.20 -21.01
C CYS A 40 10.31 7.71 -20.33
N HIS A 41 10.22 7.61 -18.99
CA HIS A 41 9.05 8.05 -18.22
C HIS A 41 7.72 7.35 -18.57
N LYS A 42 7.76 6.27 -19.36
CA LYS A 42 6.60 5.45 -19.65
C LYS A 42 6.06 4.83 -18.36
N LYS A 43 4.74 4.89 -18.19
CA LYS A 43 4.03 4.29 -17.06
C LYS A 43 3.52 2.91 -17.46
N LEU A 44 3.89 1.90 -16.68
CA LEU A 44 3.48 0.51 -16.84
C LEU A 44 2.47 0.16 -15.74
N TYR A 45 1.92 -1.05 -15.78
CA TYR A 45 0.85 -1.48 -14.87
C TYR A 45 1.32 -2.42 -13.76
N THR A 46 2.43 -3.12 -13.96
CA THR A 46 2.94 -4.16 -13.05
C THR A 46 4.46 -4.09 -12.94
N GLY A 47 5.01 -4.68 -11.87
CA GLY A 47 6.45 -4.81 -11.65
C GLY A 47 7.16 -5.55 -12.79
N PRO A 48 6.72 -6.77 -13.17
CA PRO A 48 7.34 -7.51 -14.26
C PRO A 48 7.26 -6.73 -15.59
N GLY A 49 6.15 -6.04 -15.84
CA GLY A 49 5.99 -5.17 -17.02
C GLY A 49 7.00 -4.03 -17.07
N LEU A 50 7.36 -3.43 -15.93
CA LEU A 50 8.41 -2.43 -15.84
C LEU A 50 9.80 -3.03 -16.13
N SER A 51 10.12 -4.19 -15.53
CA SER A 51 11.41 -4.87 -15.72
C SER A 51 11.61 -5.25 -17.20
N ILE A 52 10.60 -5.88 -17.80
CA ILE A 52 10.62 -6.26 -19.22
C ILE A 52 10.75 -5.04 -20.11
N HIS A 53 10.04 -3.95 -19.81
CA HIS A 53 10.14 -2.72 -20.58
C HIS A 53 11.56 -2.13 -20.57
N CYS A 54 12.19 -2.04 -19.40
CA CYS A 54 13.55 -1.53 -19.28
C CYS A 54 14.55 -2.46 -19.99
N MET A 55 14.40 -3.77 -19.84
CA MET A 55 15.29 -4.75 -20.47
C MET A 55 15.14 -4.74 -22.01
N GLN A 56 13.92 -4.68 -22.54
CA GLN A 56 13.69 -4.77 -23.98
C GLN A 56 13.99 -3.47 -24.71
N VAL A 57 13.50 -2.34 -24.19
CA VAL A 57 13.56 -1.03 -24.84
C VAL A 57 14.88 -0.32 -24.55
N HIS A 58 15.41 -0.46 -23.34
CA HIS A 58 16.57 0.30 -22.90
C HIS A 58 17.81 -0.57 -22.64
N LYS A 59 17.68 -1.90 -22.74
CA LYS A 59 18.76 -2.86 -22.42
C LYS A 59 19.28 -2.70 -20.99
N GLU A 60 18.41 -2.26 -20.08
CA GLU A 60 18.71 -2.07 -18.67
C GLU A 60 17.92 -3.07 -17.82
N ALA A 61 18.61 -3.80 -16.95
CA ALA A 61 17.98 -4.75 -16.03
C ALA A 61 17.58 -4.03 -14.74
N ILE A 62 16.34 -4.25 -14.29
CA ILE A 62 15.84 -3.76 -13.01
C ILE A 62 15.37 -4.95 -12.18
N ASP A 63 15.99 -5.14 -11.03
CA ASP A 63 15.68 -6.23 -10.10
C ASP A 63 14.70 -5.82 -8.99
N LYS A 64 14.48 -4.52 -8.81
CA LYS A 64 13.68 -3.97 -7.71
C LYS A 64 12.78 -2.83 -8.16
N VAL A 65 11.56 -2.80 -7.62
CA VAL A 65 10.62 -1.70 -7.86
C VAL A 65 11.15 -0.41 -7.22
N PRO A 66 11.34 0.69 -7.97
CA PRO A 66 11.82 1.95 -7.41
C PRO A 66 10.80 2.59 -6.47
N ASN A 67 11.26 3.36 -5.47
CA ASN A 67 10.42 4.03 -4.46
C ASN A 67 9.55 3.10 -3.61
N SER A 68 9.92 1.83 -3.51
CA SER A 68 9.30 0.83 -2.64
C SER A 68 10.07 0.67 -1.33
N LEU A 69 9.41 0.09 -0.33
CA LEU A 69 10.06 -0.34 0.91
C LEU A 69 11.03 -1.49 0.60
N SER A 70 12.15 -1.55 1.31
CA SER A 70 13.18 -2.57 1.10
C SER A 70 12.67 -4.01 1.28
N SER A 71 11.67 -4.21 2.15
CA SER A 71 11.01 -5.50 2.36
C SER A 71 9.95 -5.83 1.30
N ARG A 72 9.56 -4.86 0.47
CA ARG A 72 8.46 -4.95 -0.50
C ARG A 72 8.85 -4.39 -1.87
N SER A 73 10.10 -4.64 -2.26
CA SER A 73 10.66 -4.19 -3.53
C SER A 73 10.71 -5.27 -4.61
N ASN A 74 10.21 -6.48 -4.31
CA ASN A 74 10.27 -7.60 -5.24
C ASN A 74 9.46 -7.28 -6.50
N ILE A 75 10.13 -7.36 -7.66
CA ILE A 75 9.55 -7.04 -8.97
C ILE A 75 8.76 -8.19 -9.59
N GLU A 76 8.91 -9.41 -9.07
CA GLU A 76 8.23 -10.61 -9.56
C GLU A 76 6.78 -10.73 -9.06
N ILE A 77 6.45 -10.06 -7.95
CA ILE A 77 5.10 -10.08 -7.40
C ILE A 77 4.20 -9.17 -8.25
N GLU A 78 3.25 -9.77 -8.95
CA GLU A 78 2.30 -9.04 -9.77
C GLU A 78 1.17 -8.47 -8.91
N ILE A 79 1.27 -7.17 -8.60
CA ILE A 79 0.26 -6.44 -7.84
C ILE A 79 -0.41 -5.40 -8.73
N TYR A 80 -1.74 -5.48 -8.80
CA TYR A 80 -2.59 -4.52 -9.49
C TYR A 80 -3.67 -3.99 -8.54
N GLY A 81 -3.58 -2.71 -8.15
CA GLY A 81 -4.46 -2.20 -7.10
C GLY A 81 -4.22 -2.94 -5.79
N MET A 82 -5.25 -3.63 -5.28
CA MET A 82 -5.14 -4.55 -4.14
C MET A 82 -5.05 -6.03 -4.53
N GLU A 83 -5.23 -6.36 -5.80
CA GLU A 83 -5.13 -7.72 -6.32
C GLU A 83 -3.66 -8.14 -6.40
N GLY A 84 -3.38 -9.39 -6.03
CA GLY A 84 -2.02 -9.96 -6.03
C GLY A 84 -1.19 -9.68 -4.78
N ILE A 85 -1.71 -8.95 -3.79
CA ILE A 85 -1.01 -8.75 -2.50
C ILE A 85 -1.00 -10.08 -1.73
N PRO A 86 0.18 -10.55 -1.25
CA PRO A 86 0.26 -11.76 -0.43
C PRO A 86 -0.62 -11.69 0.83
N PRO A 87 -1.30 -12.78 1.22
CA PRO A 87 -2.22 -12.78 2.36
C PRO A 87 -1.54 -12.44 3.69
N GLU A 88 -0.27 -12.82 3.84
CA GLU A 88 0.54 -12.50 5.02
C GLU A 88 0.74 -10.98 5.18
N ASP A 89 1.02 -10.27 4.09
CA ASP A 89 1.16 -8.81 4.09
C ASP A 89 -0.16 -8.09 4.34
N LEU A 90 -1.28 -8.62 3.83
CA LEU A 90 -2.61 -8.09 4.11
C LEU A 90 -2.90 -8.16 5.62
N LYS A 91 -2.66 -9.32 6.23
CA LYS A 91 -2.87 -9.55 7.66
C LYS A 91 -1.95 -8.69 8.52
N GLU A 92 -0.70 -8.53 8.12
CA GLU A 92 0.25 -7.63 8.78
C GLU A 92 -0.20 -6.17 8.71
N HIS A 93 -0.65 -5.70 7.54
CA HIS A 93 -1.17 -4.36 7.38
C HIS A 93 -2.39 -4.12 8.28
N GLU A 94 -3.33 -5.07 8.34
CA GLU A 94 -4.49 -5.00 9.23
C GLU A 94 -4.08 -4.93 10.72
N ARG A 95 -3.10 -5.75 11.14
CA ARG A 95 -2.56 -5.74 12.50
C ARG A 95 -1.93 -4.39 12.85
N HIS A 96 -1.13 -3.83 11.96
CA HIS A 96 -0.49 -2.52 12.15
C HIS A 96 -1.53 -1.39 12.23
N LYS A 97 -2.61 -1.48 11.47
CA LYS A 97 -3.70 -0.51 11.47
C LYS A 97 -4.53 -0.56 12.75
N GLN A 98 -4.79 -1.76 13.28
CA GLN A 98 -5.47 -1.94 14.56
C GLN A 98 -4.63 -1.43 15.74
N GLY A 99 -3.32 -1.70 15.73
CA GLY A 99 -2.40 -1.22 16.77
C GLY A 99 -2.25 0.30 16.84
N LYS A 100 -2.32 1.00 15.70
CA LYS A 100 -2.31 2.48 15.66
C LYS A 100 -3.63 3.11 16.13
N GLN A 101 -4.76 2.47 15.85
CA GLN A 101 -6.08 2.96 16.30
C GLN A 101 -6.28 2.80 17.81
N GLY A 102 -5.61 1.82 18.45
CA GLY A 102 -5.63 1.64 19.91
C GLY A 102 -4.80 2.66 20.71
N ARG A 103 -3.90 3.42 20.08
CA ARG A 103 -3.06 4.44 20.75
C ARG A 103 -3.60 5.86 20.67
N ALA A 104 -4.62 6.11 19.85
CA ALA A 104 -5.28 7.42 19.74
C ALA A 104 -6.52 7.56 20.65
N ALA A 105 -6.78 6.59 21.51
CA ALA A 105 -7.82 6.61 22.53
C ALA A 105 -7.17 6.47 23.92
N SER A 106 -6.32 7.42 24.30
CA SER A 106 -6.05 7.68 25.71
C SER A 106 -7.26 8.46 26.26
N PRO A 107 -7.99 7.96 27.27
CA PRO A 107 -9.05 8.70 27.91
C PRO A 107 -8.40 9.79 28.78
N ASP A 108 -8.56 11.06 28.38
CA ASP A 108 -8.43 12.17 29.31
C ASP A 108 -9.67 12.18 30.21
N SER A 109 -9.64 11.32 31.24
CA SER A 109 -10.58 11.38 32.36
C SER A 109 -9.88 12.09 33.51
N GLY A 110 -9.87 13.42 33.46
CA GLY A 110 -9.66 14.26 34.63
C GLY A 110 -10.92 14.21 35.50
N ASP A 111 -10.77 13.56 36.65
CA ASP A 111 -11.77 13.23 37.66
C ASP A 111 -12.62 14.43 38.13
N GLU A 112 -13.93 14.20 38.21
CA GLU A 112 -14.94 15.08 38.80
C GLU A 112 -14.72 15.25 40.31
N ASP A 113 -14.93 16.48 40.77
CA ASP A 113 -15.00 16.93 42.16
C ASP A 113 -15.85 16.01 43.09
N PRO A 114 -15.36 15.59 44.26
CA PRO A 114 -16.21 14.94 45.25
C PRO A 114 -16.79 15.96 46.27
N PRO A 115 -18.08 15.82 46.64
CA PRO A 115 -18.80 16.78 47.46
C PRO A 115 -18.52 16.62 48.96
N ALA A 116 -18.50 17.75 49.68
CA ALA A 116 -18.92 17.88 51.09
C ALA A 116 -19.32 19.32 51.41
#